data_AF-A0A3M1MV46-F1
#
_entry.id   AF-A0A3M1MV46-F1
#
_cell.length_a   1.000
_cell.length_b   1.000
_cell.length_c   1.000
_cell.angle_alpha   90.00
_cell.angle_beta   90.00
_cell.angle_gamma   90.00
#
_symmetry.space_group_name_H-M   'P 1'
#
loop_
_entity.id
_entity.type
_entity.pdbx_description
1 polymer ?
#
loop_
_entity_poly.entity_id
_entity_poly.type
_entity_poly.pdbx_seq_one_letter_code
_entity_poly.pdbx_strand_id
1 'polypeptide(L)'
;MHLSYPASRKVYVGGHLYPFLRVAMREIALEDPDYPVYYAYDTSGPFTERPVVLEQGLPRLREGWILAREDVERLPRFSTDLAQRMYESPPPTAFPALHLPLRAKPGRTVTQLHYAKAGLITPEMEYVAIRENQRLEAYRKQGKKLPRFHPGQSWGADLPEEITPEFVRQEIAAGRAILPANINHPESEPMIIGRRFRTKVNANIGNSIVTSSIAEEVEKAVWAFYWGADTLMDLSTGRYIHETREWILRNSPVPIGTVPIYQALEKVGGKPEELTWEVFRETLIEQCEQGVDYFTIHAGVRLAYIPQTIDRVTGIVSRGGSIIAKWCLAHHKENFLYTHFEEICDLLRQYDVAISLGDGLRPGSIADASDEAQYAELRTLGELAQIAYRYDVQVMIEGPGHIPMQLVWENMQKELKEAHE
;
A
#
# COMPACT_ATOMS: atom_id res chain seq x y z
N MET A 1 15.04 1.85 19.66
CA MET A 1 15.16 0.51 19.05
C MET A 1 16.30 0.49 18.03
N HIS A 2 17.12 -0.57 17.97
CA HIS A 2 18.18 -0.76 16.97
C HIS A 2 18.33 -2.25 16.65
N LEU A 3 18.45 -2.60 15.37
CA LEU A 3 18.59 -3.96 14.87
C LEU A 3 19.84 -4.07 14.00
N SER A 4 20.35 -5.27 13.78
CA SER A 4 21.48 -5.50 12.88
C SER A 4 21.41 -6.87 12.22
N TYR A 5 21.80 -6.92 10.96
CA TYR A 5 21.98 -8.20 10.26
C TYR A 5 23.43 -8.65 10.36
N PRO A 6 23.69 -9.95 10.60
CA PRO A 6 25.04 -10.50 10.49
C PRO A 6 25.67 -10.23 9.12
N ALA A 7 26.97 -9.95 9.10
CA ALA A 7 27.80 -9.76 7.90
C ALA A 7 27.30 -8.69 6.90
N SER A 8 26.40 -7.80 7.35
CA SER A 8 25.74 -6.84 6.48
C SER A 8 25.91 -5.42 6.99
N ARG A 9 25.86 -4.46 6.08
CA ARG A 9 25.88 -3.02 6.40
C ARG A 9 24.84 -2.28 5.56
N LYS A 10 24.12 -1.33 6.18
CA LYS A 10 23.26 -0.39 5.45
C LYS A 10 24.12 0.53 4.59
N VAL A 11 23.75 0.67 3.32
CA VAL A 11 24.40 1.59 2.38
C VAL A 11 23.37 2.43 1.64
N TYR A 12 23.84 3.53 1.07
CA TYR A 12 22.98 4.48 0.36
C TYR A 12 23.53 4.77 -1.03
N VAL A 13 22.63 4.82 -2.00
CA VAL A 13 22.93 5.18 -3.39
C VAL A 13 22.34 6.56 -3.67
N GLY A 14 23.17 7.45 -4.22
CA GLY A 14 22.74 8.80 -4.60
C GLY A 14 21.88 8.79 -5.87
N GLY A 15 20.93 9.72 -5.96
CA GLY A 15 20.20 9.99 -7.21
C GLY A 15 21.06 10.68 -8.27
N HIS A 16 20.63 10.56 -9.53
CA HIS A 16 21.25 11.22 -10.69
C HIS A 16 20.44 12.46 -11.11
N LEU A 17 19.12 12.35 -11.25
CA LEU A 17 18.20 13.45 -11.53
C LEU A 17 17.98 14.30 -10.28
N TYR A 18 17.90 13.66 -9.12
CA TYR A 18 17.71 14.27 -7.81
C TYR A 18 18.88 13.92 -6.88
N PRO A 19 19.97 14.72 -6.88
CA PRO A 19 21.21 14.40 -6.15
C PRO A 19 21.06 14.29 -4.62
N PHE A 20 19.95 14.79 -4.07
CA PHE A 20 19.63 14.67 -2.64
C PHE A 20 19.08 13.29 -2.24
N LEU A 21 18.68 12.44 -3.20
CA LEU A 21 18.16 11.12 -2.89
C LEU A 21 19.23 10.24 -2.25
N ARG A 22 18.82 9.47 -1.24
CA ARG A 22 19.65 8.45 -0.59
C ARG A 22 18.86 7.15 -0.54
N VAL A 23 19.05 6.31 -1.56
CA VAL A 23 18.31 5.05 -1.70
C VAL A 23 18.97 3.96 -0.88
N ALA A 24 18.25 3.48 0.13
CA ALA A 24 18.72 2.48 1.08
C ALA A 24 18.85 1.10 0.45
N MET A 25 19.97 0.43 0.72
CA MET A 25 20.21 -0.98 0.39
C MET A 25 21.02 -1.64 1.51
N ARG A 26 21.15 -2.96 1.45
CA ARG A 26 22.02 -3.73 2.34
C ARG A 26 23.18 -4.32 1.54
N GLU A 27 24.41 -3.95 1.87
CA GLU A 27 25.58 -4.68 1.35
C GLU A 27 25.89 -5.87 2.27
N ILE A 28 26.33 -6.97 1.67
CA ILE A 28 26.72 -8.20 2.34
C ILE A 28 28.13 -8.55 1.87
N ALA A 29 29.06 -8.66 2.81
CA ALA A 29 30.43 -9.08 2.51
C ALA A 29 30.44 -10.59 2.22
N LEU A 30 31.06 -10.97 1.10
CA LEU A 30 31.29 -12.36 0.73
C LEU A 30 32.73 -12.76 1.11
N GLU A 31 32.92 -14.02 1.51
CA GLU A 31 34.26 -14.53 1.88
C GLU A 31 35.18 -14.65 0.66
N ASP A 32 34.63 -14.95 -0.52
CA ASP A 32 35.38 -15.10 -1.76
C ASP A 32 35.71 -13.71 -2.37
N PRO A 33 36.99 -13.31 -2.42
CA PRO A 33 37.41 -12.01 -2.90
C PRO A 33 37.19 -11.82 -4.41
N ASP A 34 36.96 -12.89 -5.18
CA ASP A 34 36.68 -12.82 -6.62
C ASP A 34 35.26 -12.33 -6.91
N TYR A 35 34.35 -12.39 -5.91
CA TYR A 35 33.04 -11.77 -6.00
C TYR A 35 33.07 -10.36 -5.39
N PRO A 36 32.39 -9.38 -6.00
CA PRO A 36 32.12 -8.11 -5.34
C PRO A 36 31.11 -8.29 -4.19
N VAL A 37 30.98 -7.27 -3.33
CA VAL A 37 29.97 -7.26 -2.27
C VAL A 37 28.57 -7.47 -2.86
N TYR A 38 27.73 -8.22 -2.15
CA TYR A 38 26.37 -8.47 -2.59
C TYR A 38 25.42 -7.36 -2.09
N TYR A 39 24.70 -6.71 -2.99
CA TYR A 39 23.68 -5.73 -2.65
C TYR A 39 22.29 -6.38 -2.63
N ALA A 40 21.62 -6.30 -1.48
CA ALA A 40 20.27 -6.79 -1.27
C ALA A 40 19.28 -5.62 -1.11
N TYR A 41 18.03 -5.89 -1.47
CA TYR A 41 16.90 -5.02 -1.16
C TYR A 41 16.75 -4.98 0.36
N ASP A 42 16.44 -3.82 0.90
CA ASP A 42 16.34 -3.62 2.34
C ASP A 42 15.17 -2.69 2.66
N THR A 43 14.22 -3.22 3.41
CA THR A 43 12.98 -2.56 3.86
C THR A 43 13.07 -2.13 5.32
N SER A 44 14.17 -2.45 6.03
CA SER A 44 14.29 -2.22 7.47
C SER A 44 14.40 -0.74 7.88
N GLY A 45 14.49 0.18 6.92
CA GLY A 45 14.59 1.61 7.18
C GLY A 45 15.75 1.99 8.12
N PRO A 46 15.61 3.07 8.90
CA PRO A 46 16.67 3.55 9.79
C PRO A 46 17.02 2.62 10.96
N PHE A 47 16.21 1.60 11.26
CA PHE A 47 16.38 0.73 12.43
C PHE A 47 17.69 -0.08 12.39
N THR A 48 18.22 -0.34 11.18
CA THR A 48 19.50 -1.05 10.96
C THR A 48 20.69 -0.13 10.74
N GLU A 49 20.49 1.19 10.75
CA GLU A 49 21.56 2.18 10.65
C GLU A 49 21.89 2.80 12.01
N ARG A 50 20.87 3.13 12.80
CA ARG A 50 21.02 3.88 14.05
C ARG A 50 19.92 3.56 15.06
N PRO A 51 20.11 3.88 16.35
CA PRO A 51 19.03 3.87 17.32
C PRO A 51 17.92 4.85 16.94
N VAL A 52 16.68 4.35 16.89
CA VAL A 52 15.46 5.14 16.68
C VAL A 52 14.74 5.37 18.02
N VAL A 53 14.31 6.60 18.26
CA VAL A 53 13.45 7.00 19.39
C VAL A 53 12.01 7.04 18.86
N LEU A 54 11.19 6.06 19.27
CA LEU A 54 9.88 5.82 18.65
C LEU A 54 8.92 7.00 18.85
N GLU A 55 9.03 7.71 19.97
CA GLU A 55 8.26 8.90 20.32
C GLU A 55 8.52 10.09 19.38
N GLN A 56 9.65 10.09 18.67
CA GLN A 56 9.98 11.14 17.69
C GLN A 56 9.56 10.76 16.27
N GLY A 57 9.24 9.48 16.04
CA GLY A 57 9.02 8.95 14.70
C GLY A 57 10.31 8.86 13.87
N LEU A 58 10.17 8.35 12.65
CA LEU A 58 11.24 8.31 11.67
C LEU A 58 11.44 9.67 11.00
N PRO A 59 12.62 9.93 10.40
CA PRO A 59 12.83 11.12 9.60
C PRO A 59 11.83 11.21 8.45
N ARG A 60 11.24 12.38 8.29
CA ARG A 60 10.28 12.72 7.23
C ARG A 60 10.98 12.98 5.89
N LEU A 61 11.69 11.97 5.38
CA LEU A 61 12.64 12.09 4.26
C LEU A 61 12.02 12.67 2.98
N ARG A 62 10.73 12.40 2.71
CA ARG A 62 10.04 12.87 1.50
C ARG A 62 9.41 14.26 1.64
N GLU A 63 9.34 14.83 2.84
CA GLU A 63 8.57 16.07 3.08
C GLU A 63 9.06 17.23 2.19
N GLY A 64 10.38 17.38 2.04
CA GLY A 64 10.95 18.38 1.13
C GLY A 64 10.58 18.15 -0.34
N TRP A 65 10.44 16.90 -0.78
CA TRP A 65 10.13 16.55 -2.17
C TRP A 65 8.67 16.84 -2.52
N ILE A 66 7.80 16.62 -1.53
CA ILE A 66 6.36 16.88 -1.61
C ILE A 66 6.13 18.40 -1.65
N LEU A 67 6.73 19.15 -0.73
CA LEU A 67 6.56 20.61 -0.66
C LEU A 67 7.14 21.33 -1.89
N ALA A 68 8.26 20.84 -2.44
CA ALA A 68 8.95 21.47 -3.57
C ALA A 68 8.14 21.46 -4.89
N ARG A 69 7.09 20.65 -5.01
CA ARG A 69 6.22 20.66 -6.22
C ARG A 69 5.18 21.76 -6.22
N GLU A 70 4.98 22.41 -5.07
CA GLU A 70 4.05 23.53 -4.91
C GLU A 70 2.59 23.23 -5.33
N ASP A 71 2.17 21.97 -5.27
CA ASP A 71 0.82 21.50 -5.58
C ASP A 71 0.01 21.08 -4.35
N VAL A 72 0.62 21.07 -3.17
CA VAL A 72 -0.03 20.85 -1.86
C VAL A 72 -0.13 22.12 -1.02
N GLU A 73 -1.10 22.14 -0.11
CA GLU A 73 -1.26 23.12 0.96
C GLU A 73 -1.32 22.41 2.31
N ARG A 74 -0.80 23.04 3.37
CA ARG A 74 -0.98 22.55 4.75
C ARG A 74 -2.29 23.07 5.30
N LEU A 75 -3.13 22.17 5.78
CA LEU A 75 -4.41 22.55 6.36
C LEU A 75 -4.20 23.24 7.71
N PRO A 76 -5.05 24.23 8.07
CA PRO A 76 -4.94 24.91 9.35
C PRO A 76 -5.44 24.06 10.53
N ARG A 77 -6.16 22.97 10.24
CA ARG A 77 -6.71 22.01 11.20
C ARG A 77 -6.95 20.66 10.50
N PHE A 78 -7.13 19.60 11.28
CA PHE A 78 -7.64 18.33 10.75
C PHE A 78 -9.10 18.49 10.27
N SER A 79 -9.46 17.74 9.24
CA SER A 79 -10.75 17.87 8.58
C SER A 79 -11.89 17.16 9.32
N THR A 80 -11.60 16.19 10.18
CA THR A 80 -12.61 15.47 10.98
C THR A 80 -12.57 15.86 12.45
N ASP A 81 -13.72 15.81 13.13
CA ASP A 81 -13.82 16.15 14.54
C ASP A 81 -13.06 15.18 15.45
N LEU A 82 -12.95 13.91 15.06
CA LEU A 82 -12.14 12.93 15.80
C LEU A 82 -10.66 13.31 15.74
N ALA A 83 -10.11 13.49 14.54
CA ALA A 83 -8.69 13.83 14.36
C ALA A 83 -8.37 15.20 14.99
N GLN A 84 -9.26 16.18 14.86
CA GLN A 84 -9.05 17.49 15.48
C GLN A 84 -9.04 17.40 17.01
N ARG A 85 -9.93 16.63 17.63
CA ARG A 85 -9.92 16.42 19.08
C ARG A 85 -8.66 15.69 19.55
N MET A 86 -8.21 14.67 18.80
CA MET A 86 -6.95 13.98 19.09
C MET A 86 -5.75 14.93 19.03
N TYR A 87 -5.79 15.94 18.15
CA TYR A 87 -4.75 16.95 18.05
C TYR A 87 -4.80 18.01 19.16
N GLU A 88 -5.98 18.54 19.48
CA GLU A 88 -6.17 19.62 20.48
C GLU A 88 -6.11 19.11 21.93
N SER A 89 -6.49 17.86 22.17
CA SER A 89 -6.55 17.25 23.50
C SER A 89 -6.14 15.78 23.43
N PRO A 90 -4.85 15.51 23.12
CA PRO A 90 -4.36 14.15 22.91
C PRO A 90 -4.50 13.30 24.19
N PRO A 91 -5.04 12.07 24.10
CA PRO A 91 -5.00 11.14 25.22
C PRO A 91 -3.55 10.74 25.54
N PRO A 92 -3.26 10.19 26.73
CA PRO A 92 -1.90 9.75 27.10
C PRO A 92 -1.29 8.70 26.16
N THR A 93 -2.12 8.00 25.40
CA THR A 93 -1.73 6.99 24.41
C THR A 93 -1.41 7.56 23.03
N ALA A 94 -1.69 8.85 22.79
CA ALA A 94 -1.49 9.46 21.49
C ALA A 94 0.01 9.62 21.17
N PHE A 95 0.32 9.58 19.88
CA PHE A 95 1.65 9.91 19.39
C PHE A 95 1.95 11.40 19.68
N PRO A 96 3.12 11.75 20.24
CA PRO A 96 3.34 13.09 20.77
C PRO A 96 3.67 14.16 19.71
N ALA A 97 4.17 13.78 18.53
CA ALA A 97 4.61 14.72 17.49
C ALA A 97 3.67 14.74 16.28
N LEU A 98 2.44 15.22 16.48
CA LEU A 98 1.45 15.36 15.41
C LEU A 98 1.76 16.57 14.51
N HIS A 99 1.62 16.36 13.20
CA HIS A 99 1.76 17.40 12.19
C HIS A 99 0.41 17.69 11.54
N LEU A 100 0.12 18.96 11.29
CA LEU A 100 -1.07 19.32 10.50
C LEU A 100 -0.95 18.75 9.07
N PRO A 101 -2.03 18.18 8.52
CA PRO A 101 -1.99 17.44 7.28
C PRO A 101 -1.79 18.33 6.06
N LEU A 102 -1.16 17.77 5.04
CA LEU A 102 -1.12 18.29 3.69
C LEU A 102 -2.32 17.77 2.89
N ARG A 103 -2.77 18.58 1.93
CA ARG A 103 -3.78 18.23 0.92
C ARG A 103 -3.39 18.87 -0.40
N ALA A 104 -3.78 18.28 -1.53
CA ALA A 104 -3.69 18.95 -2.82
C ALA A 104 -4.37 20.33 -2.78
N LYS A 105 -3.74 21.33 -3.41
CA LYS A 105 -4.35 22.65 -3.65
C LYS A 105 -5.63 22.48 -4.48
N PRO A 106 -6.62 23.37 -4.34
CA PRO A 106 -7.85 23.31 -5.13
C PRO A 106 -7.57 23.18 -6.64
N GLY A 107 -8.20 22.20 -7.29
CA GLY A 107 -8.05 21.92 -8.73
C GLY A 107 -6.75 21.22 -9.12
N ARG A 108 -5.91 20.81 -8.17
CA ARG A 108 -4.71 20.00 -8.42
C ARG A 108 -4.95 18.53 -8.11
N THR A 109 -4.14 17.67 -8.72
CA THR A 109 -4.02 16.25 -8.40
C THR A 109 -2.55 15.98 -8.09
N VAL A 110 -2.29 15.20 -7.03
CA VAL A 110 -0.94 15.02 -6.51
C VAL A 110 -0.43 13.58 -6.62
N THR A 111 -1.10 12.75 -7.43
CA THR A 111 -0.83 11.31 -7.50
C THR A 111 0.36 10.99 -8.40
N GLN A 112 1.07 9.89 -8.11
CA GLN A 112 2.13 9.43 -9.03
C GLN A 112 1.59 9.12 -10.44
N LEU A 113 0.36 8.60 -10.55
CA LEU A 113 -0.29 8.37 -11.84
C LEU A 113 -0.50 9.68 -12.63
N HIS A 114 -0.92 10.75 -11.96
CA HIS A 114 -1.08 12.06 -12.57
C HIS A 114 0.24 12.59 -13.12
N TYR A 115 1.31 12.60 -12.30
CA TYR A 115 2.62 13.04 -12.75
C TYR A 115 3.14 12.17 -13.90
N ALA A 116 2.96 10.85 -13.82
CA ALA A 116 3.40 9.92 -14.83
C ALA A 116 2.74 10.18 -16.18
N LYS A 117 1.40 10.34 -16.22
CA LYS A 117 0.65 10.68 -17.43
C LYS A 117 1.03 12.06 -17.99
N ALA A 118 1.40 13.00 -17.13
CA ALA A 118 1.92 14.31 -17.52
C ALA A 118 3.37 14.29 -18.05
N GLY A 119 4.02 13.11 -18.09
CA GLY A 119 5.40 12.98 -18.57
C GLY A 119 6.45 13.41 -17.56
N LEU A 120 6.09 13.56 -16.28
CA LEU A 120 6.98 13.99 -15.21
C LEU A 120 7.60 12.79 -14.49
N ILE A 121 8.92 12.84 -14.26
CA ILE A 121 9.65 11.86 -13.44
C ILE A 121 9.83 12.47 -12.06
N THR A 122 9.21 11.88 -11.05
CA THR A 122 9.24 12.37 -9.67
C THR A 122 10.48 11.85 -8.92
N PRO A 123 10.87 12.49 -7.80
CA PRO A 123 11.88 11.93 -6.90
C PRO A 123 11.59 10.49 -6.46
N GLU A 124 10.32 10.13 -6.22
CA GLU A 124 9.93 8.76 -5.91
C GLU A 124 10.16 7.81 -7.09
N MET A 125 9.85 8.23 -8.32
CA MET A 125 10.10 7.40 -9.51
C MET A 125 11.59 7.13 -9.73
N GLU A 126 12.47 8.10 -9.49
CA GLU A 126 13.91 7.85 -9.50
C GLU A 126 14.35 6.96 -8.32
N TYR A 127 13.81 7.21 -7.12
CA TYR A 127 14.13 6.42 -5.93
C TYR A 127 13.89 4.93 -6.18
N VAL A 128 12.72 4.57 -6.70
CA VAL A 128 12.36 3.15 -6.95
C VAL A 128 13.14 2.56 -8.12
N ALA A 129 13.48 3.34 -9.15
CA ALA A 129 14.33 2.86 -10.25
C ALA A 129 15.70 2.42 -9.73
N ILE A 130 16.33 3.24 -8.88
CA ILE A 130 17.61 2.91 -8.25
C ILE A 130 17.45 1.70 -7.31
N ARG A 131 16.36 1.65 -6.54
CA ARG A 131 16.10 0.58 -5.56
C ARG A 131 15.96 -0.79 -6.22
N GLU A 132 15.23 -0.85 -7.34
CA GLU A 132 14.98 -2.09 -8.10
C GLU A 132 16.25 -2.65 -8.75
N ASN A 133 17.18 -1.77 -9.16
CA ASN A 133 18.45 -2.15 -9.78
C ASN A 133 19.47 -2.73 -8.79
N GLN A 134 19.35 -2.56 -7.46
CA GLN A 134 20.29 -3.11 -6.45
C GLN A 134 21.78 -2.94 -6.79
N ARG A 135 22.16 -1.79 -7.37
CA ARG A 135 23.53 -1.53 -7.84
C ARG A 135 24.11 -2.56 -8.82
N LEU A 136 23.29 -3.19 -9.66
CA LEU A 136 23.76 -4.14 -10.67
C LEU A 136 24.83 -3.54 -11.60
N GLU A 137 24.76 -2.24 -11.88
CA GLU A 137 25.76 -1.50 -12.65
C GLU A 137 27.15 -1.51 -12.00
N ALA A 138 27.24 -1.56 -10.66
CA ALA A 138 28.50 -1.63 -9.94
C ALA A 138 29.24 -2.94 -10.22
N TYR A 139 28.50 -4.06 -10.37
CA TYR A 139 29.10 -5.35 -10.73
C TYR A 139 29.66 -5.33 -12.15
N ARG A 140 28.95 -4.71 -13.10
CA ARG A 140 29.38 -4.59 -14.52
C ARG A 140 30.70 -3.81 -14.66
N LYS A 141 30.90 -2.77 -13.83
CA LYS A 141 32.09 -1.91 -13.90
C LYS A 141 33.34 -2.49 -13.23
N GLN A 142 33.19 -3.39 -12.26
CA GLN A 142 34.31 -3.88 -11.44
C GLN A 142 35.15 -4.99 -12.11
N GLY A 143 34.79 -5.46 -13.31
CA GLY A 143 35.54 -6.50 -14.04
C GLY A 143 35.61 -7.86 -13.33
N LYS A 144 34.85 -8.05 -12.25
CA LYS A 144 34.70 -9.30 -11.49
C LYS A 144 33.61 -10.18 -12.09
N LYS A 145 33.50 -11.43 -11.62
CA LYS A 145 32.43 -12.34 -12.04
C LYS A 145 31.06 -11.70 -11.76
N LEU A 146 30.27 -11.51 -12.82
CA LEU A 146 28.90 -11.03 -12.70
C LEU A 146 28.04 -12.07 -11.97
N PRO A 147 27.08 -11.66 -11.12
CA PRO A 147 26.04 -12.55 -10.64
C PRO A 147 25.32 -13.17 -11.84
N ARG A 148 25.21 -14.50 -11.86
CA ARG A 148 24.46 -15.20 -12.90
C ARG A 148 22.99 -15.21 -12.53
N PHE A 149 22.17 -14.53 -13.32
CA PHE A 149 20.71 -14.59 -13.19
C PHE A 149 20.17 -15.82 -13.93
N HIS A 150 19.23 -16.52 -13.32
CA HIS A 150 18.51 -17.58 -14.00
C HIS A 150 17.58 -16.94 -15.04
N PRO A 151 17.54 -17.42 -16.30
CA PRO A 151 16.74 -16.78 -17.35
C PRO A 151 15.25 -16.79 -17.04
N GLY A 152 14.78 -17.79 -16.29
CA GLY A 152 13.40 -17.89 -15.84
C GLY A 152 12.40 -17.99 -17.00
N GLN A 153 11.12 -17.74 -16.69
CA GLN A 153 10.05 -17.60 -17.67
C GLN A 153 9.13 -16.48 -17.17
N SER A 154 9.03 -15.39 -17.93
CA SER A 154 8.26 -14.19 -17.57
C SER A 154 6.79 -14.24 -18.05
N TRP A 155 6.44 -15.24 -18.85
CA TRP A 155 5.10 -15.43 -19.42
C TRP A 155 4.60 -14.20 -20.17
N GLY A 156 5.49 -13.58 -20.94
CA GLY A 156 5.19 -12.39 -21.75
C GLY A 156 5.40 -11.04 -21.05
N ALA A 157 5.81 -11.02 -19.78
CA ALA A 157 6.25 -9.77 -19.15
C ALA A 157 7.61 -9.32 -19.73
N ASP A 158 7.67 -8.06 -20.12
CA ASP A 158 8.90 -7.39 -20.56
C ASP A 158 9.71 -6.97 -19.33
N LEU A 159 10.80 -7.68 -19.05
CA LEU A 159 11.67 -7.42 -17.91
C LEU A 159 12.96 -6.78 -18.43
N PRO A 160 13.15 -5.46 -18.29
CA PRO A 160 14.34 -4.80 -18.81
C PRO A 160 15.57 -5.20 -18.00
N GLU A 161 16.75 -5.17 -18.63
CA GLU A 161 18.03 -5.43 -17.95
C GLU A 161 18.42 -4.34 -16.94
N GLU A 162 17.82 -3.16 -17.05
CA GLU A 162 18.03 -2.00 -16.20
C GLU A 162 16.72 -1.23 -16.06
N ILE A 163 16.35 -0.93 -14.82
CA ILE A 163 15.15 -0.15 -14.50
C ILE A 163 15.53 1.34 -14.51
N THR A 164 15.01 2.09 -15.48
CA THR A 164 15.25 3.54 -15.55
C THR A 164 14.08 4.32 -14.92
N PRO A 165 14.30 5.57 -14.46
CA PRO A 165 13.20 6.42 -13.98
C PRO A 165 12.11 6.65 -15.03
N GLU A 166 12.47 6.67 -16.31
CA GLU A 166 11.51 6.77 -17.42
C GLU A 166 10.70 5.48 -17.60
N PHE A 167 11.32 4.30 -17.46
CA PHE A 167 10.58 3.03 -17.47
C PHE A 167 9.57 2.95 -16.33
N VAL A 168 9.98 3.37 -15.12
CA VAL A 168 9.08 3.48 -13.96
C VAL A 168 7.89 4.39 -14.27
N ARG A 169 8.14 5.59 -14.82
CA ARG A 169 7.09 6.52 -15.22
C ARG A 169 6.14 5.90 -16.25
N GLN A 170 6.66 5.19 -17.24
CA GLN A 170 5.85 4.54 -18.28
C GLN A 170 4.94 3.45 -17.72
N GLU A 171 5.44 2.60 -16.82
CA GLU A 171 4.64 1.55 -16.19
C GLU A 171 3.55 2.13 -15.28
N ILE A 172 3.86 3.19 -14.53
CA ILE A 172 2.85 3.91 -13.74
C ILE A 172 1.81 4.56 -14.66
N ALA A 173 2.24 5.29 -15.70
CA ALA A 173 1.32 5.96 -16.63
C ALA A 173 0.36 4.98 -17.34
N ALA A 174 0.82 3.75 -17.58
CA ALA A 174 0.05 2.68 -18.18
C ALA A 174 -0.90 1.96 -17.21
N GLY A 175 -0.81 2.24 -15.89
CA GLY A 175 -1.61 1.57 -14.86
C GLY A 175 -1.10 0.19 -14.46
N ARG A 176 0.03 -0.29 -15.01
CA ARG A 176 0.63 -1.61 -14.74
C ARG A 176 1.55 -1.66 -13.52
N ALA A 177 1.79 -0.49 -12.92
CA ALA A 177 2.53 -0.37 -11.68
C ALA A 177 2.01 0.79 -10.85
N ILE A 178 2.13 0.66 -9.53
CA ILE A 178 1.78 1.70 -8.58
C ILE A 178 2.93 1.98 -7.62
N LEU A 179 2.90 3.18 -7.08
CA LEU A 179 3.84 3.68 -6.09
C LEU A 179 3.02 4.30 -4.95
N PRO A 180 2.58 3.50 -3.96
CA PRO A 180 1.75 3.96 -2.84
C PRO A 180 2.57 4.91 -1.96
N ALA A 181 2.18 6.18 -1.92
CA ALA A 181 3.08 7.23 -1.46
C ALA A 181 2.33 8.48 -0.98
N ASN A 182 1.41 8.29 -0.03
CA ASN A 182 0.58 9.38 0.47
C ASN A 182 1.45 10.58 0.91
N ILE A 183 1.02 11.79 0.54
CA ILE A 183 1.72 13.05 0.85
C ILE A 183 1.87 13.29 2.36
N ASN A 184 1.07 12.64 3.20
CA ASN A 184 1.13 12.68 4.66
C ASN A 184 1.96 11.56 5.29
N HIS A 185 2.61 10.71 4.49
CA HIS A 185 3.56 9.70 4.95
C HIS A 185 4.98 9.93 4.42
N PRO A 186 5.60 11.07 4.78
CA PRO A 186 6.94 11.38 4.31
C PRO A 186 8.04 10.53 4.95
N GLU A 187 7.73 9.75 5.98
CA GLU A 187 8.65 8.81 6.62
C GLU A 187 8.95 7.57 5.76
N SER A 188 8.01 7.20 4.88
CA SER A 188 8.11 6.01 4.03
C SER A 188 9.20 6.14 2.97
N GLU A 189 10.03 5.11 2.81
CA GLU A 189 10.98 5.00 1.71
C GLU A 189 10.25 4.47 0.46
N PRO A 190 10.22 5.19 -0.67
CA PRO A 190 9.43 4.81 -1.83
C PRO A 190 9.70 3.39 -2.35
N MET A 191 8.65 2.74 -2.83
CA MET A 191 8.73 1.46 -3.53
C MET A 191 7.64 1.32 -4.58
N ILE A 192 7.89 0.42 -5.54
CA ILE A 192 7.00 0.18 -6.68
C ILE A 192 6.46 -1.25 -6.67
N ILE A 193 5.17 -1.38 -6.97
CA ILE A 193 4.46 -2.65 -7.09
C ILE A 193 4.01 -2.77 -8.55
N GLY A 194 4.41 -3.86 -9.21
CA GLY A 194 4.02 -4.12 -10.60
C GLY A 194 4.71 -5.38 -11.13
N ARG A 195 4.11 -6.01 -12.15
CA ARG A 195 4.56 -7.31 -12.69
C ARG A 195 5.99 -7.29 -13.26
N ARG A 196 6.46 -6.12 -13.70
CA ARG A 196 7.78 -5.92 -14.33
C ARG A 196 8.88 -5.52 -13.34
N PHE A 197 8.57 -5.54 -12.04
CA PHE A 197 9.48 -5.24 -10.94
C PHE A 197 9.65 -6.47 -10.05
N ARG A 198 10.49 -6.37 -9.03
CA ARG A 198 10.60 -7.44 -8.02
C ARG A 198 9.26 -7.68 -7.35
N THR A 199 8.89 -8.95 -7.17
CA THR A 199 7.71 -9.31 -6.36
C THR A 199 7.85 -8.72 -4.97
N LYS A 200 6.81 -8.03 -4.51
CA LYS A 200 6.73 -7.42 -3.19
C LYS A 200 5.88 -8.27 -2.25
N VAL A 201 6.19 -8.24 -0.96
CA VAL A 201 5.49 -9.00 0.08
C VAL A 201 4.89 -8.07 1.14
N ASN A 202 3.62 -8.27 1.44
CA ASN A 202 2.93 -7.56 2.50
C ASN A 202 2.92 -8.36 3.82
N ALA A 203 3.04 -7.68 4.96
CA ALA A 203 2.80 -8.26 6.27
C ALA A 203 1.54 -7.66 6.93
N ASN A 204 0.67 -8.50 7.47
CA ASN A 204 -0.51 -8.06 8.21
C ASN A 204 -0.21 -8.02 9.71
N ILE A 205 -0.51 -6.89 10.35
CA ILE A 205 -0.54 -6.75 11.81
C ILE A 205 -1.89 -6.16 12.23
N GLY A 206 -2.03 -5.79 13.50
CA GLY A 206 -3.22 -5.14 14.00
C GLY A 206 -3.63 -5.68 15.35
N ASN A 207 -4.20 -4.78 16.15
CA ASN A 207 -4.75 -5.13 17.45
C ASN A 207 -6.10 -5.85 17.29
N SER A 208 -6.49 -6.57 18.33
CA SER A 208 -7.83 -7.14 18.41
C SER A 208 -8.49 -6.77 19.73
N ILE A 209 -9.80 -6.96 19.83
CA ILE A 209 -10.57 -6.74 21.07
C ILE A 209 -10.03 -7.59 22.23
N VAL A 210 -9.36 -8.71 21.94
CA VAL A 210 -8.98 -9.73 22.93
C VAL A 210 -7.51 -9.61 23.35
N THR A 211 -6.63 -9.07 22.50
CA THR A 211 -5.18 -9.05 22.72
C THR A 211 -4.49 -7.84 22.06
N SER A 212 -3.32 -7.52 22.61
CA SER A 212 -2.32 -6.56 22.14
C SER A 212 -2.41 -5.10 22.62
N SER A 213 -1.27 -4.41 22.53
CA SER A 213 -1.07 -3.02 22.94
C SER A 213 -0.36 -2.24 21.83
N ILE A 214 -0.43 -0.90 21.87
CA ILE A 214 0.25 -0.02 20.90
C ILE A 214 1.73 -0.38 20.75
N ALA A 215 2.43 -0.62 21.88
CA ALA A 215 3.85 -0.96 21.86
C ALA A 215 4.13 -2.29 21.12
N GLU A 216 3.29 -3.30 21.34
CA GLU A 216 3.40 -4.58 20.63
C GLU A 216 3.09 -4.46 19.14
N GLU A 217 2.15 -3.61 18.74
CA GLU A 217 1.87 -3.36 17.31
C GLU A 217 3.04 -2.67 16.61
N VAL A 218 3.66 -1.68 17.27
CA VAL A 218 4.88 -1.04 16.73
C VAL A 218 6.04 -2.04 16.65
N GLU A 219 6.22 -2.88 17.67
CA GLU A 219 7.25 -3.93 17.63
C GLU A 219 7.03 -4.91 16.48
N LYS A 220 5.79 -5.40 16.29
CA LYS A 220 5.42 -6.26 15.16
C LYS A 220 5.70 -5.60 13.82
N ALA A 221 5.38 -4.30 13.69
CA ALA A 221 5.66 -3.53 12.49
C ALA A 221 7.17 -3.50 12.18
N VAL A 222 7.98 -3.06 13.16
CA VAL A 222 9.44 -3.00 12.99
C VAL A 222 10.04 -4.37 12.67
N TRP A 223 9.53 -5.43 13.31
CA TRP A 223 9.97 -6.79 13.06
C TRP A 223 9.65 -7.27 11.64
N ALA A 224 8.47 -6.92 11.11
CA ALA A 224 8.08 -7.25 9.75
C ALA A 224 9.01 -6.58 8.72
N PHE A 225 9.25 -5.27 8.85
CA PHE A 225 10.13 -4.54 7.93
C PHE A 225 11.57 -5.05 7.99
N TYR A 226 12.02 -5.44 9.20
CA TYR A 226 13.33 -6.04 9.40
C TYR A 226 13.47 -7.40 8.70
N TRP A 227 12.40 -8.18 8.51
CA TRP A 227 12.51 -9.46 7.79
C TRP A 227 12.21 -9.39 6.30
N GLY A 228 11.93 -8.20 5.77
CA GLY A 228 11.72 -7.99 4.33
C GLY A 228 10.28 -7.76 3.93
N ALA A 229 9.37 -7.42 4.85
CA ALA A 229 8.04 -6.96 4.46
C ALA A 229 8.17 -5.63 3.71
N ASP A 230 7.72 -5.63 2.46
CA ASP A 230 7.76 -4.49 1.56
C ASP A 230 6.65 -3.50 1.87
N THR A 231 5.47 -4.00 2.25
CA THR A 231 4.38 -3.18 2.77
C THR A 231 3.85 -3.79 4.04
N LEU A 232 3.07 -3.02 4.78
CA LEU A 232 2.36 -3.54 5.94
C LEU A 232 0.92 -3.06 5.93
N MET A 233 0.00 -3.92 6.34
CA MET A 233 -1.37 -3.51 6.61
C MET A 233 -1.67 -3.51 8.10
N ASP A 234 -2.20 -2.39 8.57
CA ASP A 234 -2.83 -2.31 9.88
C ASP A 234 -4.29 -2.78 9.78
N LEU A 235 -4.54 -4.01 10.24
CA LEU A 235 -5.86 -4.64 10.29
C LEU A 235 -6.49 -4.57 11.69
N SER A 236 -6.05 -3.60 12.49
CA SER A 236 -6.55 -3.33 13.85
C SER A 236 -8.09 -3.25 13.90
N THR A 237 -8.66 -3.85 14.94
CA THR A 237 -10.10 -3.81 15.24
C THR A 237 -10.35 -3.58 16.72
N GLY A 238 -11.48 -2.95 17.06
CA GLY A 238 -11.81 -2.58 18.43
C GLY A 238 -11.27 -1.20 18.84
N ARG A 239 -10.64 -1.13 20.02
CA ARG A 239 -10.24 0.14 20.65
C ARG A 239 -8.91 0.68 20.12
N TYR A 240 -8.75 2.00 20.19
CA TYR A 240 -7.50 2.71 19.90
C TYR A 240 -6.97 2.53 18.47
N ILE A 241 -7.84 2.21 17.49
CA ILE A 241 -7.44 2.01 16.09
C ILE A 241 -6.70 3.24 15.54
N HIS A 242 -7.20 4.45 15.83
CA HIS A 242 -6.60 5.68 15.33
C HIS A 242 -5.20 5.90 15.91
N GLU A 243 -5.07 5.76 17.23
CA GLU A 243 -3.83 5.98 17.96
C GLU A 243 -2.77 4.93 17.61
N THR A 244 -3.13 3.64 17.60
CA THR A 244 -2.25 2.54 17.19
C THR A 244 -1.68 2.79 15.80
N ARG A 245 -2.54 3.16 14.85
CA ARG A 245 -2.12 3.43 13.47
C ARG A 245 -1.20 4.64 13.37
N GLU A 246 -1.44 5.69 14.15
CA GLU A 246 -0.55 6.86 14.17
C GLU A 246 0.87 6.48 14.60
N TRP A 247 0.99 5.66 15.65
CA TRP A 247 2.28 5.14 16.10
C TRP A 247 2.97 4.29 15.03
N ILE A 248 2.22 3.44 14.32
CA ILE A 248 2.75 2.61 13.22
C ILE A 248 3.24 3.50 12.07
N LEU A 249 2.41 4.41 11.57
CA LEU A 249 2.72 5.29 10.43
C LEU A 249 3.96 6.14 10.69
N ARG A 250 4.02 6.82 11.83
CA ARG A 250 5.17 7.68 12.18
C ARG A 250 6.46 6.87 12.38
N ASN A 251 6.37 5.56 12.57
CA ASN A 251 7.51 4.65 12.74
C ASN A 251 7.71 3.68 11.56
N SER A 252 7.02 3.87 10.43
CA SER A 252 7.10 2.98 9.28
C SER A 252 8.02 3.52 8.18
N PRO A 253 9.05 2.78 7.76
CA PRO A 253 9.84 3.12 6.58
C PRO A 253 9.23 2.55 5.29
N VAL A 254 8.07 1.88 5.36
CA VAL A 254 7.41 1.23 4.23
C VAL A 254 5.95 1.70 4.09
N PRO A 255 5.33 1.53 2.92
CA PRO A 255 3.93 1.88 2.73
C PRO A 255 3.00 1.12 3.68
N ILE A 256 2.03 1.84 4.26
CA ILE A 256 1.01 1.31 5.15
C ILE A 256 -0.33 1.24 4.42
N GLY A 257 -0.97 0.08 4.47
CA GLY A 257 -2.32 -0.15 4.02
C GLY A 257 -3.31 -0.33 5.16
N THR A 258 -4.59 -0.12 4.87
CA THR A 258 -5.68 -0.44 5.80
C THR A 258 -6.91 -0.97 5.06
N VAL A 259 -7.89 -1.45 5.83
CA VAL A 259 -9.25 -1.70 5.34
C VAL A 259 -10.20 -0.70 6.03
N PRO A 260 -10.51 0.47 5.43
CA PRO A 260 -11.23 1.54 6.12
C PRO A 260 -12.59 1.12 6.71
N ILE A 261 -13.24 0.12 6.11
CA ILE A 261 -14.52 -0.40 6.60
C ILE A 261 -14.44 -0.97 8.03
N TYR A 262 -13.25 -1.43 8.48
CA TYR A 262 -13.08 -1.95 9.83
C TYR A 262 -13.22 -0.86 10.88
N GLN A 263 -12.59 0.29 10.66
CA GLN A 263 -12.74 1.43 11.56
C GLN A 263 -14.15 2.05 11.45
N ALA A 264 -14.71 2.14 10.24
CA ALA A 264 -16.06 2.63 10.04
C ALA A 264 -17.09 1.77 10.80
N LEU A 265 -16.88 0.44 10.82
CA LEU A 265 -17.73 -0.49 11.56
C LEU A 265 -17.67 -0.27 13.08
N GLU A 266 -16.49 0.03 13.64
CA GLU A 266 -16.36 0.37 15.07
C GLU A 266 -17.08 1.69 15.41
N LYS A 267 -17.05 2.68 14.51
CA LYS A 267 -17.77 3.96 14.70
C LYS A 267 -19.28 3.78 14.83
N VAL A 268 -19.85 2.72 14.25
CA VAL A 268 -21.27 2.37 14.34
C VAL A 268 -21.55 1.21 15.31
N GLY A 269 -20.62 0.94 16.23
CA GLY A 269 -20.80 -0.04 17.30
C GLY A 269 -20.87 -1.49 16.82
N GLY A 270 -20.17 -1.83 15.73
CA GLY A 270 -20.09 -3.20 15.25
C GLY A 270 -21.31 -3.67 14.45
N LYS A 271 -22.19 -2.76 14.04
CA LYS A 271 -23.43 -3.07 13.32
C LYS A 271 -23.29 -2.71 11.84
N PRO A 272 -23.08 -3.69 10.94
CA PRO A 272 -22.94 -3.41 9.51
C PRO A 272 -24.10 -2.61 8.95
N GLU A 273 -25.35 -2.90 9.33
CA GLU A 273 -26.56 -2.21 8.89
C GLU A 273 -26.60 -0.70 9.22
N GLU A 274 -25.82 -0.22 10.19
CA GLU A 274 -25.75 1.20 10.57
C GLU A 274 -24.67 1.97 9.79
N LEU A 275 -23.89 1.30 8.93
CA LEU A 275 -22.91 1.96 8.07
C LEU A 275 -23.60 2.88 7.06
N THR A 276 -23.05 4.07 6.88
CA THR A 276 -23.47 5.02 5.83
C THR A 276 -22.25 5.55 5.07
N TRP A 277 -22.51 6.19 3.93
CA TRP A 277 -21.47 6.87 3.16
C TRP A 277 -20.74 7.92 4.01
N GLU A 278 -21.45 8.68 4.83
CA GLU A 278 -20.88 9.77 5.63
C GLU A 278 -19.85 9.24 6.64
N VAL A 279 -20.19 8.18 7.37
CA VAL A 279 -19.25 7.54 8.33
C VAL A 279 -18.01 6.99 7.62
N PHE A 280 -18.20 6.38 6.44
CA PHE A 280 -17.10 5.84 5.66
C PHE A 280 -16.22 6.97 5.09
N ARG A 281 -16.81 8.02 4.52
CA ARG A 281 -16.12 9.19 3.99
C ARG A 281 -15.28 9.89 5.05
N GLU A 282 -15.82 10.10 6.25
CA GLU A 282 -15.06 10.64 7.38
C GLU A 282 -13.88 9.74 7.74
N THR A 283 -14.06 8.42 7.70
CA THR A 283 -12.99 7.45 7.97
C THR A 283 -11.89 7.50 6.91
N LEU A 284 -12.25 7.66 5.63
CA LEU A 284 -11.27 7.84 4.57
C LEU A 284 -10.44 9.12 4.79
N ILE A 285 -11.09 10.25 5.07
CA ILE A 285 -10.42 11.53 5.32
C ILE A 285 -9.45 11.41 6.48
N GLU A 286 -9.90 10.84 7.59
CA GLU A 286 -9.09 10.64 8.79
C GLU A 286 -7.81 9.85 8.46
N GLN A 287 -7.93 8.75 7.72
CA GLN A 287 -6.78 7.91 7.38
C GLN A 287 -5.88 8.53 6.30
N CYS A 288 -6.45 9.29 5.35
CA CYS A 288 -5.68 10.06 4.37
C CYS A 288 -4.81 11.11 5.06
N GLU A 289 -5.35 11.81 6.06
CA GLU A 289 -4.64 12.83 6.83
C GLU A 289 -3.57 12.24 7.77
N GLN A 290 -3.77 11.01 8.27
CA GLN A 290 -2.73 10.30 9.01
C GLN A 290 -1.56 9.85 8.11
N GLY A 291 -1.81 9.56 6.83
CA GLY A 291 -0.80 9.10 5.88
C GLY A 291 -0.91 7.64 5.44
N VAL A 292 -2.09 7.01 5.51
CA VAL A 292 -2.24 5.66 4.92
C VAL A 292 -2.00 5.73 3.41
N ASP A 293 -1.15 4.85 2.87
CA ASP A 293 -0.71 4.90 1.47
C ASP A 293 -1.65 4.19 0.50
N TYR A 294 -2.38 3.18 0.98
CA TYR A 294 -3.39 2.50 0.18
C TYR A 294 -4.55 1.95 1.00
N PHE A 295 -5.73 1.89 0.38
CA PHE A 295 -6.93 1.36 1.00
C PHE A 295 -7.44 0.12 0.29
N THR A 296 -7.68 -0.95 1.05
CA THR A 296 -8.47 -2.08 0.58
C THR A 296 -9.96 -1.71 0.63
N ILE A 297 -10.58 -1.56 -0.54
CA ILE A 297 -11.98 -1.16 -0.69
C ILE A 297 -12.74 -2.27 -1.40
N HIS A 298 -13.73 -2.83 -0.71
CA HIS A 298 -14.56 -3.95 -1.19
C HIS A 298 -15.74 -3.45 -2.03
N ALA A 299 -15.47 -2.62 -3.04
CA ALA A 299 -16.48 -2.06 -3.94
C ALA A 299 -16.99 -3.08 -4.97
N GLY A 300 -16.29 -4.20 -5.17
CA GLY A 300 -16.70 -5.29 -6.07
C GLY A 300 -17.82 -6.19 -5.54
N VAL A 301 -18.12 -6.14 -4.23
CA VAL A 301 -19.19 -6.94 -3.61
C VAL A 301 -20.55 -6.32 -3.93
N ARG A 302 -21.12 -6.67 -5.08
CA ARG A 302 -22.42 -6.17 -5.54
C ARG A 302 -23.57 -6.98 -4.99
N LEU A 303 -24.73 -6.35 -4.78
CA LEU A 303 -25.93 -6.99 -4.25
C LEU A 303 -26.31 -8.24 -5.07
N ALA A 304 -26.22 -8.15 -6.39
CA ALA A 304 -26.57 -9.24 -7.31
C ALA A 304 -25.62 -10.46 -7.23
N TYR A 305 -24.43 -10.31 -6.65
CA TYR A 305 -23.45 -11.38 -6.56
C TYR A 305 -23.59 -12.21 -5.28
N ILE A 306 -24.20 -11.65 -4.23
CA ILE A 306 -24.35 -12.32 -2.93
C ILE A 306 -25.10 -13.68 -3.06
N PRO A 307 -26.20 -13.81 -3.82
CA PRO A 307 -26.87 -15.11 -3.98
C PRO A 307 -26.00 -16.18 -4.63
N GLN A 308 -24.98 -15.80 -5.40
CA GLN A 308 -24.08 -16.74 -6.07
C GLN A 308 -23.16 -17.47 -5.09
N THR A 309 -23.05 -16.99 -3.84
CA THR A 309 -22.25 -17.65 -2.80
C THR A 309 -23.03 -18.64 -1.95
N ILE A 310 -24.33 -18.86 -2.21
CA ILE A 310 -25.19 -19.73 -1.38
C ILE A 310 -24.71 -21.19 -1.41
N ASP A 311 -24.25 -21.65 -2.57
CA ASP A 311 -23.81 -23.04 -2.77
C ASP A 311 -22.32 -23.27 -2.44
N ARG A 312 -21.61 -22.23 -1.97
CA ARG A 312 -20.21 -22.36 -1.53
C ARG A 312 -20.10 -23.20 -0.27
N VAL A 313 -19.03 -23.98 -0.18
CA VAL A 313 -18.67 -24.75 1.01
C VAL A 313 -18.32 -23.83 2.18
N THR A 314 -17.59 -22.75 1.91
CA THR A 314 -17.12 -21.80 2.95
C THR A 314 -17.76 -20.41 2.88
N GLY A 315 -18.71 -20.20 1.96
CA GLY A 315 -19.42 -18.94 1.81
C GLY A 315 -18.50 -17.75 1.50
N ILE A 316 -18.73 -16.64 2.21
CA ILE A 316 -17.92 -15.40 2.10
C ILE A 316 -16.93 -15.38 3.27
N VAL A 317 -15.65 -15.58 2.97
CA VAL A 317 -14.57 -15.60 3.97
C VAL A 317 -13.84 -14.26 4.14
N SER A 318 -14.10 -13.30 3.26
CA SER A 318 -13.60 -11.94 3.45
C SER A 318 -14.35 -11.24 4.58
N ARG A 319 -13.63 -10.72 5.57
CA ARG A 319 -14.22 -9.91 6.64
C ARG A 319 -14.84 -8.63 6.09
N GLY A 320 -14.11 -7.89 5.26
CA GLY A 320 -14.65 -6.69 4.60
C GLY A 320 -15.79 -7.02 3.65
N GLY A 321 -15.65 -8.10 2.87
CA GLY A 321 -16.71 -8.56 1.96
C GLY A 321 -17.99 -8.98 2.68
N SER A 322 -17.89 -9.71 3.80
CA SER A 322 -19.06 -10.12 4.59
C SER A 322 -19.75 -8.96 5.29
N ILE A 323 -19.02 -7.92 5.72
CA ILE A 323 -19.61 -6.68 6.26
C ILE A 323 -20.49 -6.01 5.19
N ILE A 324 -19.97 -5.85 3.98
CA ILE A 324 -20.69 -5.24 2.87
C ILE A 324 -21.87 -6.11 2.43
N ALA A 325 -21.69 -7.44 2.33
CA ALA A 325 -22.78 -8.35 2.00
C ALA A 325 -23.94 -8.24 3.01
N LYS A 326 -23.63 -8.19 4.31
CA LYS A 326 -24.66 -7.99 5.36
C LYS A 326 -25.36 -6.64 5.23
N TRP A 327 -24.62 -5.56 4.95
CA TRP A 327 -25.21 -4.24 4.71
C TRP A 327 -26.17 -4.25 3.49
N CYS A 328 -25.73 -4.83 2.36
CA CYS A 328 -26.54 -4.93 1.14
C CYS A 328 -27.84 -5.71 1.38
N LEU A 329 -27.77 -6.81 2.14
CA LEU A 329 -28.96 -7.63 2.46
C LEU A 329 -29.91 -6.93 3.44
N ALA A 330 -29.39 -6.22 4.44
CA ALA A 330 -30.21 -5.51 5.43
C ALA A 330 -31.02 -4.36 4.79
N HIS A 331 -30.41 -3.66 3.82
CA HIS A 331 -31.05 -2.51 3.15
C HIS A 331 -31.72 -2.87 1.83
N HIS A 332 -31.41 -4.04 1.27
CA HIS A 332 -31.76 -4.44 -0.10
C HIS A 332 -31.37 -3.37 -1.13
N LYS A 333 -30.16 -2.83 -0.98
CA LYS A 333 -29.58 -1.76 -1.83
C LYS A 333 -28.24 -2.20 -2.39
N GLU A 334 -27.84 -1.59 -3.51
CA GLU A 334 -26.50 -1.78 -4.06
C GLU A 334 -25.44 -1.23 -3.12
N ASN A 335 -24.28 -1.88 -3.11
CA ASN A 335 -23.11 -1.53 -2.29
C ASN A 335 -22.81 -0.02 -2.37
N PHE A 336 -22.85 0.67 -1.23
CA PHE A 336 -22.58 2.11 -1.19
C PHE A 336 -21.14 2.45 -1.60
N LEU A 337 -20.17 1.54 -1.42
CA LEU A 337 -18.79 1.72 -1.89
C LEU A 337 -18.71 1.73 -3.41
N TYR A 338 -19.56 0.92 -4.07
CA TYR A 338 -19.67 0.89 -5.53
C TYR A 338 -20.37 2.15 -6.04
N THR A 339 -21.49 2.54 -5.44
CA THR A 339 -22.29 3.68 -5.91
C THR A 339 -21.64 5.05 -5.66
N HIS A 340 -20.79 5.17 -4.62
CA HIS A 340 -20.01 6.38 -4.32
C HIS A 340 -18.54 6.28 -4.80
N PHE A 341 -18.19 5.32 -5.67
CA PHE A 341 -16.80 5.06 -6.02
C PHE A 341 -16.08 6.26 -6.67
N GLU A 342 -16.78 7.07 -7.46
CA GLU A 342 -16.22 8.29 -8.04
C GLU A 342 -15.90 9.35 -6.96
N GLU A 343 -16.74 9.49 -5.93
CA GLU A 343 -16.47 10.39 -4.79
C GLU A 343 -15.29 9.89 -3.95
N ILE A 344 -15.14 8.57 -3.80
CA ILE A 344 -13.95 7.96 -3.19
C ILE A 344 -12.72 8.37 -4.00
N CYS A 345 -12.73 8.19 -5.32
CA CYS A 345 -11.59 8.52 -6.17
C CYS A 345 -11.22 10.02 -6.10
N ASP A 346 -12.22 10.91 -6.13
CA ASP A 346 -12.00 12.35 -6.00
C ASP A 346 -11.40 12.74 -4.64
N LEU A 347 -11.72 12.01 -3.57
CA LEU A 347 -11.09 12.18 -2.27
C LEU A 347 -9.63 11.73 -2.31
N LEU A 348 -9.36 10.49 -2.74
CA LEU A 348 -8.04 9.86 -2.63
C LEU A 348 -6.97 10.55 -3.48
N ARG A 349 -7.36 11.10 -4.65
CA ARG A 349 -6.43 11.84 -5.52
C ARG A 349 -5.87 13.11 -4.90
N GLN A 350 -6.50 13.63 -3.84
CA GLN A 350 -6.03 14.82 -3.11
C GLN A 350 -4.87 14.51 -2.16
N TYR A 351 -4.60 13.22 -1.89
CA TYR A 351 -3.61 12.76 -0.91
C TYR A 351 -2.59 11.75 -1.48
N ASP A 352 -2.75 11.31 -2.73
CA ASP A 352 -1.97 10.21 -3.34
C ASP A 352 -2.11 8.86 -2.61
N VAL A 353 -3.35 8.54 -2.25
CA VAL A 353 -3.70 7.21 -1.69
C VAL A 353 -4.10 6.28 -2.83
N ALA A 354 -3.44 5.13 -2.94
CA ALA A 354 -3.80 4.11 -3.91
C ALA A 354 -5.01 3.28 -3.45
N ILE A 355 -5.71 2.67 -4.40
CA ILE A 355 -6.80 1.73 -4.12
C ILE A 355 -6.28 0.30 -4.33
N SER A 356 -6.37 -0.51 -3.29
CA SER A 356 -6.33 -1.96 -3.38
C SER A 356 -7.77 -2.44 -3.55
N LEU A 357 -8.17 -2.82 -4.75
CA LEU A 357 -9.54 -3.27 -5.01
C LEU A 357 -9.72 -4.67 -4.39
N GLY A 358 -10.51 -4.74 -3.32
CA GLY A 358 -10.57 -5.89 -2.44
C GLY A 358 -11.35 -7.08 -3.02
N ASP A 359 -10.91 -8.27 -2.65
CA ASP A 359 -11.42 -9.58 -3.08
C ASP A 359 -12.51 -10.10 -2.13
N GLY A 360 -13.59 -9.34 -2.00
CA GLY A 360 -14.67 -9.62 -1.04
C GLY A 360 -15.35 -10.96 -1.22
N LEU A 361 -15.36 -11.52 -2.42
CA LEU A 361 -15.90 -12.82 -2.80
C LEU A 361 -14.79 -13.83 -3.13
N ARG A 362 -13.57 -13.68 -2.60
CA ARG A 362 -12.52 -14.71 -2.76
C ARG A 362 -12.94 -16.09 -2.23
N PRO A 363 -12.38 -17.19 -2.78
CA PRO A 363 -12.64 -18.54 -2.30
C PRO A 363 -11.92 -18.83 -0.97
N GLY A 364 -12.68 -19.34 0.02
CA GLY A 364 -12.18 -19.80 1.31
C GLY A 364 -11.85 -21.29 1.37
N SER A 365 -12.11 -22.02 0.29
CA SER A 365 -11.77 -23.42 0.14
C SER A 365 -11.47 -23.74 -1.33
N ILE A 366 -10.74 -24.82 -1.57
CA ILE A 366 -10.44 -25.30 -2.93
C ILE A 366 -11.73 -25.63 -3.71
N ALA A 367 -12.81 -26.03 -3.01
CA ALA A 367 -14.09 -26.35 -3.64
C ALA A 367 -14.81 -25.11 -4.21
N ASP A 368 -14.54 -23.93 -3.64
CA ASP A 368 -15.14 -22.65 -4.05
C ASP A 368 -14.28 -21.90 -5.08
N ALA A 369 -13.12 -22.45 -5.44
CA ALA A 369 -12.15 -21.82 -6.31
C ALA A 369 -12.68 -21.62 -7.73
N SER A 370 -12.43 -20.44 -8.30
CA SER A 370 -12.77 -20.10 -9.69
C SER A 370 -14.27 -20.18 -9.99
N ASP A 371 -15.12 -19.96 -9.00
CA ASP A 371 -16.58 -19.94 -9.19
C ASP A 371 -17.09 -18.62 -9.80
N GLU A 372 -18.39 -18.58 -10.10
CA GLU A 372 -18.99 -17.41 -10.75
C GLU A 372 -18.95 -16.17 -9.85
N ALA A 373 -19.13 -16.31 -8.54
CA ALA A 373 -19.08 -15.18 -7.61
C ALA A 373 -17.70 -14.50 -7.60
N GLN A 374 -16.62 -15.29 -7.58
CA GLN A 374 -15.25 -14.78 -7.65
C GLN A 374 -15.01 -14.03 -8.97
N TYR A 375 -15.39 -14.61 -10.09
CA TYR A 375 -15.14 -13.99 -11.40
C TYR A 375 -16.07 -12.82 -11.71
N ALA A 376 -17.29 -12.79 -11.17
CA ALA A 376 -18.18 -11.65 -11.24
C ALA A 376 -17.62 -10.43 -10.51
N GLU A 377 -17.04 -10.66 -9.32
CA GLU A 377 -16.31 -9.61 -8.61
C GLU A 377 -15.11 -9.13 -9.42
N LEU A 378 -14.23 -10.04 -9.89
CA LEU A 378 -13.04 -9.68 -10.67
C LEU A 378 -13.35 -8.77 -11.86
N ARG A 379 -14.40 -9.08 -12.63
CA ARG A 379 -14.83 -8.22 -13.76
C ARG A 379 -15.24 -6.82 -13.29
N THR A 380 -15.95 -6.75 -12.17
CA THR A 380 -16.32 -5.47 -11.55
C THR A 380 -15.08 -4.70 -11.09
N LEU A 381 -14.06 -5.37 -10.55
CA LEU A 381 -12.82 -4.71 -10.15
C LEU A 381 -12.11 -4.07 -11.36
N GLY A 382 -12.08 -4.73 -12.52
CA GLY A 382 -11.58 -4.15 -13.76
C GLY A 382 -12.33 -2.88 -14.20
N GLU A 383 -13.67 -2.91 -14.12
CA GLU A 383 -14.50 -1.71 -14.38
C GLU A 383 -14.17 -0.56 -13.41
N LEU A 384 -14.03 -0.87 -12.13
CA LEU A 384 -13.70 0.10 -11.09
C LEU A 384 -12.28 0.66 -11.27
N ALA A 385 -11.31 -0.17 -11.69
CA ALA A 385 -9.96 0.28 -11.99
C ALA A 385 -9.96 1.34 -13.10
N GLN A 386 -10.70 1.10 -14.18
CA GLN A 386 -10.89 2.09 -15.25
C GLN A 386 -11.52 3.39 -14.74
N ILE A 387 -12.51 3.31 -13.85
CA ILE A 387 -13.09 4.51 -13.23
C ILE A 387 -12.02 5.27 -12.44
N ALA A 388 -11.27 4.61 -11.56
CA ALA A 388 -10.22 5.22 -10.76
C ALA A 388 -9.11 5.88 -11.61
N TYR A 389 -8.74 5.26 -12.73
CA TYR A 389 -7.77 5.85 -13.67
C TYR A 389 -8.26 7.15 -14.30
N ARG A 390 -9.56 7.39 -14.45
CA ARG A 390 -10.10 8.70 -14.91
C ARG A 390 -9.90 9.81 -13.89
N TYR A 391 -9.73 9.47 -12.62
CA TYR A 391 -9.43 10.39 -11.51
C TYR A 391 -7.93 10.46 -11.19
N ASP A 392 -7.10 9.83 -12.03
CA ASP A 392 -5.67 9.63 -11.81
C ASP A 392 -5.35 8.96 -10.46
N VAL A 393 -6.21 8.08 -9.96
CA VAL A 393 -5.95 7.28 -8.76
C VAL A 393 -5.22 5.99 -9.14
N GLN A 394 -4.18 5.66 -8.37
CA GLN A 394 -3.39 4.44 -8.53
C GLN A 394 -4.19 3.21 -8.06
N VAL A 395 -4.14 2.10 -8.78
CA VAL A 395 -4.93 0.88 -8.48
C VAL A 395 -4.07 -0.38 -8.53
N MET A 396 -4.29 -1.28 -7.57
CA MET A 396 -3.93 -2.69 -7.66
C MET A 396 -5.15 -3.57 -7.33
N ILE A 397 -5.15 -4.80 -7.82
CA ILE A 397 -6.26 -5.76 -7.64
C ILE A 397 -5.87 -6.82 -6.62
N GLU A 398 -6.71 -7.07 -5.63
CA GLU A 398 -6.58 -8.24 -4.75
C GLU A 398 -7.15 -9.48 -5.44
N GLY A 399 -6.46 -10.61 -5.27
CA GLY A 399 -6.76 -11.86 -5.93
C GLY A 399 -7.08 -12.98 -4.94
N PRO A 400 -7.45 -14.18 -5.43
CA PRO A 400 -7.99 -15.24 -4.60
C PRO A 400 -7.05 -15.76 -3.50
N GLY A 401 -7.69 -16.43 -2.53
CA GLY A 401 -7.04 -17.21 -1.49
C GLY A 401 -6.85 -18.68 -1.89
N HIS A 402 -7.81 -19.54 -1.54
CA HIS A 402 -7.64 -20.99 -1.64
C HIS A 402 -7.84 -21.50 -3.08
N ILE A 403 -6.73 -21.66 -3.82
CA ILE A 403 -6.73 -22.12 -5.21
C ILE A 403 -5.87 -23.38 -5.35
N PRO A 404 -6.36 -24.47 -5.98
CA PRO A 404 -5.52 -25.62 -6.27
C PRO A 404 -4.56 -25.30 -7.43
N MET A 405 -3.35 -25.88 -7.43
CA MET A 405 -2.26 -25.48 -8.33
C MET A 405 -2.64 -25.41 -9.81
N GLN A 406 -3.49 -26.33 -10.30
CA GLN A 406 -3.91 -26.36 -11.70
C GLN A 406 -4.76 -25.16 -12.14
N LEU A 407 -5.35 -24.40 -11.20
CA LEU A 407 -6.17 -23.22 -11.49
C LEU A 407 -5.42 -21.89 -11.27
N VAL A 408 -4.21 -21.91 -10.73
CA VAL A 408 -3.42 -20.68 -10.47
C VAL A 408 -3.13 -19.94 -11.77
N TRP A 409 -2.73 -20.67 -12.82
CA TRP A 409 -2.47 -20.10 -14.14
C TRP A 409 -3.70 -19.40 -14.72
N GLU A 410 -4.86 -20.06 -14.66
CA GLU A 410 -6.12 -19.50 -15.17
C GLU A 410 -6.52 -18.21 -14.46
N ASN A 411 -6.36 -18.15 -13.13
CA ASN A 411 -6.65 -16.95 -12.35
C ASN A 411 -5.78 -15.77 -12.79
N MET A 412 -4.47 -15.99 -12.99
CA MET A 412 -3.58 -14.95 -13.49
C MET A 412 -3.95 -14.48 -14.89
N GLN A 413 -4.33 -15.39 -15.80
CA GLN A 413 -4.74 -15.01 -17.16
C GLN A 413 -6.05 -14.21 -17.17
N LYS A 414 -7.00 -14.55 -16.29
CA LYS A 414 -8.25 -13.80 -16.15
C LYS A 414 -8.01 -12.43 -15.56
N GLU A 415 -7.17 -12.32 -14.54
CA GLU A 415 -6.84 -11.02 -13.94
C GLU A 415 -6.19 -10.09 -14.98
N LEU A 416 -5.14 -10.51 -15.68
CA LEU A 416 -4.49 -9.71 -16.74
C LEU A 416 -5.49 -9.24 -17.81
N LYS A 417 -6.46 -10.07 -18.17
CA LYS A 417 -7.44 -9.76 -19.20
C LYS A 417 -8.55 -8.82 -18.69
N GLU A 418 -9.15 -9.16 -17.56
CA GLU A 418 -10.36 -8.47 -17.05
C GLU A 418 -10.00 -7.21 -16.25
N ALA A 419 -8.78 -7.13 -15.69
CA ALA A 419 -8.27 -5.97 -14.94
C ALA A 419 -7.30 -5.08 -15.72
N HIS A 420 -6.95 -5.44 -16.96
CA HIS A 420 -6.14 -4.65 -17.90
C HIS A 420 -4.63 -4.57 -17.58
N GLU A 421 -4.03 -5.74 -17.32
CA GLU A 421 -2.65 -5.92 -16.82
C GLU A 421 -2.39 -5.27 -15.45
#